data_AF-A0AAW2WSN0-F1
#
_entry.id   AF-A0AAW2WSN0-F1
#
_cell.length_a   1.000
_cell.length_b   1.000
_cell.length_c   1.000
_cell.angle_alpha   90.00
_cell.angle_beta   90.00
_cell.angle_gamma   90.00
#
_symmetry.space_group_name_H-M   'P 1'
#
loop_
_entity.id
_entity.type
_entity.pdbx_description
1 polymer ?
#
loop_
_entity_poly.entity_id
_entity_poly.type
_entity_poly.pdbx_seq_one_letter_code
_entity_poly.pdbx_strand_id
1 'polypeptide(L)'
;MDPLKSPGPNSMSSIFYQKYWSIVGFDVCASVLEFLNSGLLDPLINFTQIVLVPKFPTPSDMSHFRPLNLCNVLYKLASKVLANLVKPFLDTLVSSSQAAFVPGHLIIDNVLIAYKLNHFLKHKTKGKNGFISLKLDVSKAYDRVE
;
A
#
# COMPACT_ATOMS: atom_id res chain seq x y z
N MET A 1 6.26 9.19 -10.60
CA MET A 1 4.81 8.92 -10.45
C MET A 1 4.17 9.01 -11.81
N ASP A 2 3.14 8.23 -12.10
CA ASP A 2 2.39 8.35 -13.36
C ASP A 2 1.79 9.77 -13.48
N PRO A 3 2.03 10.49 -14.60
CA PRO A 3 1.61 11.88 -14.76
C PRO A 3 0.09 12.11 -14.69
N LEU A 4 -0.71 11.13 -15.13
CA LEU A 4 -2.16 11.29 -15.37
C LEU A 4 -3.04 10.78 -14.21
N LYS A 5 -2.44 10.50 -13.05
CA LYS A 5 -3.21 10.13 -11.86
C LYS A 5 -4.12 11.27 -11.42
N SER A 6 -5.32 10.90 -10.97
CA SER A 6 -6.29 11.82 -10.38
C SER A 6 -5.65 12.65 -9.26
N PRO A 7 -5.91 13.98 -9.24
CA PRO A 7 -5.35 14.86 -8.21
C PRO A 7 -5.97 14.58 -6.84
N GLY A 8 -5.31 15.10 -5.81
CA GLY A 8 -5.90 15.20 -4.49
C GLY A 8 -6.82 16.43 -4.37
N PRO A 9 -7.21 16.80 -3.14
CA PRO A 9 -8.10 17.93 -2.88
C PRO A 9 -7.60 19.27 -3.42
N ASN A 10 -6.28 19.46 -3.51
CA ASN A 10 -5.68 20.68 -4.07
C ASN A 10 -5.78 20.78 -5.61
N SER A 11 -6.41 19.80 -6.28
CA SER A 11 -6.56 19.75 -7.74
C SER A 11 -5.25 19.73 -8.54
N MET A 12 -4.09 19.57 -7.89
CA MET A 12 -2.78 19.50 -8.54
C MET A 12 -2.39 18.04 -8.80
N SER A 13 -2.32 17.67 -10.07
CA SER A 13 -1.92 16.33 -10.52
C SER A 13 -0.39 16.18 -10.63
N SER A 14 0.10 14.96 -10.82
CA SER A 14 1.54 14.70 -10.91
C SER A 14 2.20 15.40 -12.11
N ILE A 15 1.47 15.58 -13.22
CA ILE A 15 1.98 16.29 -14.40
C ILE A 15 2.29 17.77 -14.14
N PHE A 16 1.56 18.43 -13.23
CA PHE A 16 1.85 19.81 -12.84
C PHE A 16 3.27 19.92 -12.26
N TYR A 17 3.59 19.09 -11.26
CA TYR A 17 4.91 19.09 -10.62
C TYR A 17 6.03 18.69 -11.58
N GLN A 18 5.78 17.75 -12.50
CA GLN A 18 6.77 17.35 -13.50
C GLN A 18 7.04 18.46 -14.51
N LYS A 19 5.99 19.13 -15.00
CA LYS A 19 6.11 20.19 -16.01
C LYS A 19 6.74 21.47 -15.46
N TYR A 20 6.41 21.82 -14.21
CA TYR A 20 6.87 23.06 -13.57
C TYR A 20 7.95 22.80 -12.51
N TRP A 21 8.67 21.67 -12.61
CA TRP A 21 9.69 21.28 -11.61
C TRP A 21 10.78 22.35 -11.41
N SER A 22 11.17 23.05 -12.47
CA SER A 22 12.12 24.16 -12.39
C SER A 22 11.65 25.33 -11.52
N ILE A 23 10.34 25.45 -11.31
CA ILE A 23 9.72 26.51 -10.50
C ILE A 23 9.44 25.97 -9.09
N VAL A 24 8.71 24.86 -8.97
CA VAL A 24 8.21 24.37 -7.67
C VAL A 24 9.13 23.36 -6.99
N GLY A 25 10.16 22.86 -7.67
CA GLY A 25 10.96 21.74 -7.19
C GLY A 25 11.73 22.04 -5.91
N PHE A 26 12.21 23.27 -5.74
CA PHE A 26 12.88 23.70 -4.51
C PHE A 26 11.93 23.64 -3.32
N ASP A 27 10.75 24.25 -3.43
CA ASP A 27 9.75 24.29 -2.36
C ASP A 27 9.23 22.89 -2.00
N VAL A 28 9.01 22.05 -3.03
CA VAL A 28 8.60 20.65 -2.84
C VAL A 28 9.65 19.89 -2.04
N CYS A 29 10.94 20.00 -2.39
CA CYS A 29 12.01 19.34 -1.67
C CYS A 29 12.14 19.87 -0.24
N ALA A 30 12.09 21.19 -0.05
CA ALA A 30 12.16 21.83 1.26
C ALA A 30 11.04 21.34 2.17
N SER A 31 9.79 21.32 1.67
CA SER A 31 8.62 20.85 2.42
C SER A 31 8.73 19.36 2.80
N VAL A 32 9.18 18.50 1.89
CA VAL A 32 9.37 17.07 2.20
C VAL A 32 10.50 16.87 3.22
N LEU A 33 11.60 17.62 3.12
CA LEU A 33 12.71 17.55 4.08
C LEU A 33 12.29 18.06 5.46
N GLU A 34 11.52 19.13 5.54
CA GLU A 34 10.96 19.65 6.78
C GLU A 34 10.09 18.60 7.48
N PHE A 35 9.20 17.93 6.73
CA PHE A 35 8.42 16.82 7.25
C PHE A 35 9.30 15.68 7.79
N LEU A 36 10.35 15.28 7.05
CA LEU A 36 11.23 14.19 7.48
C LEU A 36 12.05 14.54 8.73
N ASN A 37 12.44 15.80 8.91
CA ASN A 37 13.24 16.25 10.04
C ASN A 37 12.39 16.55 11.28
N SER A 38 11.20 17.13 11.10
CA SER A 38 10.32 17.54 12.20
C SER A 38 9.29 16.48 12.59
N GLY A 39 8.96 15.56 11.67
CA GLY A 39 7.82 14.66 11.80
C GLY A 39 6.46 15.33 11.63
N LEU A 40 6.42 16.64 11.35
CA LEU A 40 5.19 17.41 11.21
C LEU A 40 4.86 17.61 9.73
N LEU A 41 3.66 17.18 9.34
CA LEU A 41 3.13 17.41 8.00
C LEU A 41 2.08 18.51 8.05
N ASP A 42 2.13 19.44 7.09
CA ASP A 42 1.11 20.47 6.94
C ASP A 42 -0.30 19.82 6.86
N PRO A 43 -1.25 20.21 7.74
CA PRO A 43 -2.61 19.70 7.73
C PRO A 43 -3.30 19.82 6.37
N LEU A 44 -3.01 20.87 5.59
CA LEU A 44 -3.58 21.05 4.25
C LEU A 44 -3.06 19.99 3.26
N ILE A 45 -1.78 19.61 3.40
CA ILE A 45 -1.18 18.54 2.59
C ILE A 45 -1.76 17.18 3.00
N ASN A 46 -2.02 16.98 4.29
CA ASN A 46 -2.59 15.75 4.84
C ASN A 46 -4.08 15.55 4.51
N PHE A 47 -4.77 16.60 4.07
CA PHE A 47 -6.17 16.48 3.68
C PHE A 47 -6.36 15.51 2.50
N THR A 48 -7.27 14.56 2.66
CA THR A 48 -7.51 13.46 1.73
C THR A 48 -8.98 13.38 1.38
N GLN A 49 -9.29 13.28 0.08
CA GLN A 49 -10.66 13.08 -0.38
C GLN A 49 -10.93 11.59 -0.60
N ILE A 50 -11.99 11.07 0.03
CA ILE A 50 -12.43 9.69 -0.16
C ILE A 50 -13.40 9.64 -1.34
N VAL A 51 -13.09 8.79 -2.32
CA VAL A 51 -13.96 8.51 -3.47
C VAL A 51 -14.38 7.05 -3.43
N LEU A 52 -15.68 6.79 -3.62
CA LEU A 52 -16.23 5.44 -3.64
C LEU A 52 -16.28 4.91 -5.08
N VAL A 53 -15.51 3.86 -5.36
CA VAL A 53 -15.52 3.19 -6.65
C VAL A 53 -16.34 1.90 -6.58
N PRO A 54 -17.36 1.72 -7.43
CA PRO A 54 -18.18 0.52 -7.40
C PRO A 54 -17.37 -0.73 -7.80
N LYS A 55 -17.56 -1.85 -7.09
CA LYS A 55 -16.95 -3.14 -7.43
C LYS A 55 -17.63 -3.83 -8.62
N PHE A 56 -18.89 -3.49 -8.87
CA PHE A 56 -19.73 -4.08 -9.92
C PHE A 56 -20.78 -3.06 -10.40
N PRO A 57 -21.38 -3.26 -11.59
CA PRO A 57 -22.15 -2.23 -12.29
C PRO A 57 -23.36 -1.67 -11.52
N THR A 58 -24.03 -2.49 -10.72
CA THR A 58 -25.23 -2.12 -9.97
C THR A 58 -25.00 -2.31 -8.46
N PRO A 59 -24.33 -1.37 -7.78
CA PRO A 59 -24.10 -1.46 -6.35
C PRO A 59 -25.37 -1.13 -5.56
N SER A 60 -25.86 -2.07 -4.75
CA SER A 60 -27.01 -1.88 -3.85
C SER A 60 -26.67 -1.64 -2.37
N ASP A 61 -25.41 -1.86 -1.95
CA ASP A 61 -24.96 -1.76 -0.56
C ASP A 61 -23.58 -1.09 -0.48
N MET A 62 -23.25 -0.46 0.66
CA MET A 62 -21.97 0.20 0.91
C MET A 62 -20.79 -0.77 0.85
N SER A 63 -20.99 -2.04 1.17
CA SER A 63 -19.97 -3.09 1.04
C SER A 63 -19.54 -3.32 -0.42
N HIS A 64 -20.36 -2.88 -1.38
CA HIS A 64 -20.13 -3.01 -2.82
C HIS A 64 -19.22 -1.92 -3.39
N PHE A 65 -18.82 -0.94 -2.58
CA PHE A 65 -17.87 0.08 -2.97
C PHE A 65 -16.47 -0.22 -2.42
N ARG A 66 -15.45 0.25 -3.13
CA ARG A 66 -14.07 0.36 -2.66
C ARG A 66 -13.80 1.83 -2.35
N PRO A 67 -13.53 2.20 -1.10
CA PRO A 67 -13.03 3.54 -0.82
C PRO A 67 -11.64 3.69 -1.44
N LEU A 68 -11.42 4.79 -2.14
CA LEU A 68 -10.11 5.21 -2.64
C LEU A 68 -9.76 6.56 -2.00
N ASN A 69 -8.57 6.62 -1.41
CA ASN A 69 -8.04 7.83 -0.81
C ASN A 69 -7.27 8.63 -1.87
N LEU A 70 -7.84 9.75 -2.29
CA LEU A 70 -7.17 10.72 -3.15
C LEU A 70 -6.39 11.69 -2.28
N CYS A 71 -5.11 11.39 -2.06
CA CYS A 71 -4.19 12.26 -1.33
C CYS A 71 -3.49 13.26 -2.27
N ASN A 72 -3.05 14.39 -1.71
CA ASN A 72 -2.21 15.36 -2.41
C ASN A 72 -0.89 14.73 -2.90
N VAL A 73 -0.34 15.25 -4.00
CA VAL A 73 0.91 14.73 -4.57
C VAL A 73 2.09 14.89 -3.61
N LEU A 74 2.16 16.00 -2.85
CA LEU A 74 3.17 16.22 -1.83
C LEU A 74 3.13 15.13 -0.74
N TYR A 75 1.94 14.79 -0.23
CA TYR A 75 1.75 13.69 0.70
C TYR A 75 2.29 12.37 0.10
N LYS A 76 1.88 12.05 -1.12
CA LYS A 76 2.32 10.82 -1.82
C LYS A 76 3.84 10.81 -2.01
N LEU A 77 4.47 11.96 -2.23
CA LEU A 77 5.91 12.08 -2.40
C LEU A 77 6.63 11.80 -1.08
N ALA A 78 6.20 12.44 0.01
CA ALA A 78 6.73 12.21 1.35
C ALA A 78 6.61 10.73 1.77
N SER A 79 5.43 10.13 1.63
CA SER A 79 5.23 8.69 1.91
C SER A 79 6.10 7.80 1.03
N LYS A 80 6.33 8.18 -0.24
CA LYS A 80 7.19 7.42 -1.14
C LYS A 80 8.67 7.50 -0.75
N VAL A 81 9.13 8.65 -0.27
CA VAL A 81 10.49 8.79 0.27
C VAL A 81 10.66 7.90 1.49
N LEU A 82 9.73 7.93 2.45
CA LEU A 82 9.74 7.03 3.61
C LEU A 82 9.76 5.56 3.20
N ALA A 83 8.89 5.14 2.28
CA ALA A 83 8.86 3.76 1.79
C ALA A 83 10.20 3.35 1.15
N ASN A 84 10.85 4.26 0.42
CA ASN A 84 12.15 4.00 -0.19
C ASN A 84 13.28 3.93 0.86
N LEU A 85 13.16 4.65 1.98
CA LEU A 85 14.11 4.55 3.10
C LEU A 85 14.03 3.21 3.83
N VAL A 86 12.82 2.67 4.01
CA VAL A 86 12.61 1.36 4.66
C VAL A 86 12.95 0.20 3.73
N LYS A 87 12.81 0.38 2.41
CA LYS A 87 12.97 -0.68 1.40
C LYS A 87 14.24 -1.54 1.56
N PRO A 88 15.45 -0.99 1.80
CA PRO A 88 16.67 -1.79 1.94
C PRO A 88 16.69 -2.69 3.19
N PHE A 89 15.87 -2.39 4.19
CA PHE A 89 15.79 -3.12 5.44
C PHE A 89 14.66 -4.16 5.46
N LEU A 90 13.82 -4.21 4.42
CA LEU A 90 12.65 -5.10 4.39
C LEU A 90 13.05 -6.56 4.62
N ASP A 91 14.13 -7.04 4.00
CA ASP A 91 14.58 -8.44 4.13
C ASP A 91 14.92 -8.83 5.58
N THR A 92 15.25 -7.86 6.43
CA THR A 92 15.50 -8.06 7.87
C THR A 92 14.27 -7.81 8.75
N LEU A 93 13.31 -7.02 8.27
CA LEU A 93 12.12 -6.61 9.03
C LEU A 93 10.94 -7.55 8.82
N VAL A 94 10.83 -8.18 7.65
CA VAL A 94 9.71 -9.07 7.31
C VAL A 94 10.15 -10.54 7.29
N SER A 95 9.21 -11.43 7.62
CA SER A 95 9.43 -12.87 7.51
C SER A 95 9.68 -13.28 6.05
N SER A 96 10.54 -14.26 5.82
CA SER A 96 10.76 -14.87 4.51
C SER A 96 9.49 -15.50 3.89
N SER A 97 8.46 -15.74 4.72
CA SER A 97 7.14 -16.22 4.27
C SER A 97 6.21 -15.11 3.78
N GLN A 98 6.55 -13.84 3.94
CA GLN A 98 5.74 -12.71 3.48
C GLN A 98 6.09 -12.38 2.03
N ALA A 99 5.28 -12.86 1.07
CA ALA A 99 5.54 -12.56 -0.35
C ALA A 99 4.86 -11.28 -0.88
N ALA A 100 3.83 -10.76 -0.18
CA ALA A 100 3.10 -9.60 -0.66
C ALA A 100 3.83 -8.29 -0.32
N PHE A 101 3.89 -7.36 -1.28
CA PHE A 101 4.49 -6.02 -1.15
C PHE A 101 5.99 -5.99 -0.83
N VAL A 102 6.70 -7.12 -0.98
CA VAL A 102 8.15 -7.21 -0.86
C VAL A 102 8.79 -7.23 -2.26
N PRO A 103 9.79 -6.39 -2.55
CA PRO A 103 10.49 -6.40 -3.84
C PRO A 103 11.09 -7.78 -4.13
N GLY A 104 10.99 -8.25 -5.37
CA GLY A 104 11.58 -9.53 -5.80
C GLY A 104 10.71 -10.76 -5.49
N HIS A 105 9.67 -10.63 -4.67
CA HIS A 105 8.69 -11.70 -4.44
C HIS A 105 7.51 -11.60 -5.41
N LEU A 106 7.02 -12.76 -5.84
CA LEU A 106 5.86 -12.86 -6.72
C LEU A 106 4.68 -13.44 -5.95
N ILE A 107 3.46 -13.05 -6.37
CA ILE A 107 2.23 -13.62 -5.80
C ILE A 107 2.16 -15.16 -5.95
N ILE A 108 2.85 -15.70 -6.96
CA ILE A 108 2.97 -17.12 -7.24
C ILE A 108 3.68 -17.86 -6.10
N ASP A 109 4.62 -17.22 -5.40
CA ASP A 109 5.35 -17.84 -4.29
C ASP A 109 4.40 -18.26 -3.16
N ASN A 110 3.40 -17.41 -2.84
CA ASN A 110 2.35 -17.73 -1.88
C ASN A 110 1.46 -18.89 -2.34
N VAL A 111 1.14 -18.96 -3.63
CA VAL A 111 0.37 -20.07 -4.20
C VAL A 111 1.15 -21.38 -4.06
N LEU A 112 2.46 -21.36 -4.30
CA LEU A 112 3.32 -22.53 -4.15
C LEU A 112 3.40 -22.99 -2.69
N ILE A 113 3.52 -22.06 -1.74
CA ILE A 113 3.50 -22.37 -0.29
C ILE A 113 2.17 -23.04 0.08
N ALA A 114 1.04 -22.47 -0.34
CA ALA A 114 -0.28 -23.05 -0.08
C ALA A 114 -0.44 -24.44 -0.70
N TYR A 115 0.06 -24.63 -1.93
CA TYR A 115 0.06 -25.93 -2.60
C TYR A 115 0.88 -26.97 -1.83
N LYS A 116 2.10 -26.62 -1.40
CA LYS A 116 2.97 -27.50 -0.59
C LYS A 116 2.34 -27.88 0.74
N LEU A 117 1.69 -26.92 1.42
CA LEU A 117 0.96 -27.17 2.68
C LEU A 117 -0.19 -28.16 2.45
N ASN A 118 -1.01 -27.95 1.41
CA ASN A 118 -2.11 -28.84 1.09
C ASN A 118 -1.64 -30.25 0.69
N HIS A 119 -0.59 -30.34 -0.12
CA HIS A 119 0.03 -31.61 -0.49
C HIS A 119 0.55 -32.36 0.76
N PHE A 120 1.28 -31.68 1.64
CA PHE A 120 1.76 -32.26 2.89
C PHE A 120 0.62 -32.83 3.73
N LEU A 121 -0.47 -32.07 3.91
CA LEU A 121 -1.64 -32.52 4.67
C LEU A 121 -2.31 -33.76 4.06
N LYS A 122 -2.44 -33.81 2.73
CA LYS A 122 -3.00 -34.98 2.03
C LYS A 122 -2.17 -36.24 2.20
N HIS A 123 -0.84 -36.11 2.23
CA HIS A 123 0.07 -37.25 2.34
C HIS A 123 0.39 -37.64 3.80
N LYS A 124 0.03 -36.80 4.78
CA LYS A 124 0.16 -37.12 6.21
C LYS A 124 -1.01 -37.97 6.70
N THR A 125 -0.97 -39.26 6.35
CA THR A 125 -1.99 -40.27 6.71
C THR A 125 -1.63 -41.11 7.94
N LYS A 126 -0.40 -41.00 8.46
CA LYS A 126 0.12 -41.79 9.59
C LYS A 126 0.98 -40.91 10.51
N GLY A 127 1.00 -41.26 11.80
CA GLY A 127 1.77 -40.59 12.84
C GLY A 127 0.91 -40.24 14.07
N LYS A 128 1.55 -39.91 15.19
CA LYS A 128 0.84 -39.51 16.42
C LYS A 128 0.38 -38.04 16.41
N ASN A 129 0.94 -37.22 15.53
CA ASN A 129 0.68 -35.79 15.47
C ASN A 129 -0.24 -35.46 14.29
N GLY A 130 -1.34 -34.74 14.55
CA GLY A 130 -2.22 -34.16 13.54
C GLY A 130 -1.77 -32.76 13.16
N PHE A 131 -2.02 -32.37 11.91
CA PHE A 131 -1.71 -31.03 11.39
C PHE A 131 -2.96 -30.42 10.75
N ILE A 132 -3.11 -29.09 10.87
CA ILE A 132 -4.22 -28.33 10.29
C ILE A 132 -3.64 -27.11 9.58
N SER A 133 -4.22 -26.75 8.43
CA SER A 133 -3.94 -25.47 7.76
C SER A 133 -5.04 -24.48 8.10
N LEU A 134 -4.66 -23.27 8.50
CA LEU A 134 -5.57 -22.18 8.81
C LEU A 134 -5.44 -21.08 7.76
N LYS A 135 -6.57 -20.68 7.16
CA LYS A 135 -6.65 -19.52 6.28
C LYS A 135 -7.30 -18.37 7.04
N LEU A 136 -6.53 -17.32 7.27
CA LEU A 136 -6.99 -16.10 7.94
C LEU A 136 -7.13 -14.98 6.92
N ASP A 137 -8.18 -14.17 7.07
CA ASP A 137 -8.40 -12.94 6.29
C ASP A 137 -8.87 -11.83 7.22
N VAL A 138 -8.36 -10.61 7.00
CA VAL A 138 -8.67 -9.45 7.84
C VAL A 138 -9.57 -8.51 7.06
N SER A 139 -10.82 -8.39 7.51
CA SER A 139 -11.76 -7.44 6.89
C SER A 139 -11.29 -6.00 7.09
N LYS A 140 -11.20 -5.26 6.00
CA LYS A 140 -10.80 -3.84 5.97
C LYS A 140 -9.50 -3.57 6.74
N ALA A 141 -8.44 -4.32 6.44
CA ALA A 141 -7.17 -4.26 7.16
C ALA A 141 -6.61 -2.83 7.35
N TYR A 142 -6.73 -1.96 6.35
CA TYR A 142 -6.24 -0.57 6.44
C TYR A 142 -7.13 0.37 7.26
N ASP A 143 -8.41 0.05 7.45
CA ASP A 143 -9.35 0.87 8.23
C ASP A 143 -9.35 0.47 9.71
N ARG A 144 -8.71 -0.64 10.07
CA ARG A 144 -8.71 -1.25 11.41
C ARG A 144 -7.33 -1.32 12.05
N VAL A 145 -6.36 -0.56 11.53
CA VAL A 145 -5.04 -0.43 12.14
C VAL A 145 -5.19 0.46 13.37
N GLU A 146 -4.93 -0.10 14.56
CA GLU A 146 -4.81 0.62 15.84
C GLU A 146 -3.37 1.05 16.09
#